data_AF-A0AAJ0CI59-F1
#
_entry.id   AF-A0AAJ0CI59-F1
#
_cell.length_a   1.000
_cell.length_b   1.000
_cell.length_c   1.000
_cell.angle_alpha   90.00
_cell.angle_beta   90.00
_cell.angle_gamma   90.00
#
_symmetry.space_group_name_H-M   'P 1'
#
loop_
_entity.id
_entity.type
_entity.pdbx_description
1 polymer ?
#
loop_
_entity_poly.entity_id
_entity_poly.type
_entity_poly.pdbx_seq_one_letter_code
_entity_poly.pdbx_strand_id
1 'polypeptide(L)'
;MSLPILPKLLTKYVRNSTEMLRSTVGGWAWAPGVSLAKSAILTTLACIETGTLLLVDEPGETRHVFGQKLSCGIDDQAAGGSCARRADTTPRVEIVVKRDSFWVRLLLFADIGFSEAYMLGDFHCEDLTSFFHLFIVNRERMQNGNTLVSGISTSVSYFARSTNTLSNALLNVSAHYDISNDMFAAFLSEDMTYSCPIWKKKIGSDVDDETLEEAQHRKLLRFIEGARLKSTDHVLEIGTGWGSFSIEAVRKTGCRVTTITLSKEQKELADRRIQIAGFQDRIDVKLIDYRQLPVPKRPYDKIISIEMLEAVGQEYLSTYFNSINKLLKKDGGIAMFQCITMPEGRHDAYSKSVEYVPGLKYSALDHRE
;
A
#
# COMPACT_ATOMS: atom_id res chain seq x y z
N MET A 1 0.77 -34.10 -7.95
CA MET A 1 1.49 -33.14 -7.10
C MET A 1 0.57 -32.74 -5.96
N SER A 2 0.92 -33.14 -4.74
CA SER A 2 0.18 -32.90 -3.51
C SER A 2 0.19 -31.41 -3.16
N LEU A 3 -1.01 -30.82 -2.98
CA LEU A 3 -1.21 -29.46 -2.48
C LEU A 3 -0.36 -29.22 -1.21
N PRO A 4 0.29 -28.05 -1.06
CA PRO A 4 1.07 -27.75 0.12
C PRO A 4 0.14 -27.70 1.35
N ILE A 5 0.48 -28.52 2.35
CA ILE A 5 -0.22 -28.60 3.63
C ILE A 5 -0.11 -27.21 4.29
N LEU A 6 -1.23 -26.50 4.42
CA LEU A 6 -1.28 -25.25 5.19
C LEU A 6 -0.65 -25.50 6.58
N PRO A 7 0.25 -24.63 7.07
CA PRO A 7 0.82 -24.78 8.41
C PRO A 7 -0.28 -24.91 9.46
N LYS A 8 -0.15 -25.87 10.39
CA LYS A 8 -1.16 -26.16 11.43
C LYS A 8 -1.64 -24.93 12.22
N LEU A 9 -0.77 -23.91 12.35
CA LEU A 9 -1.07 -22.60 12.95
C LEU A 9 -2.10 -21.81 12.14
N LEU A 10 -1.92 -21.73 10.82
CA LEU A 10 -2.88 -21.10 9.90
C LEU A 10 -4.20 -21.85 9.89
N THR A 11 -4.18 -23.19 9.87
CA THR A 11 -5.42 -23.99 9.91
C THR A 11 -6.22 -23.78 11.21
N LYS A 12 -5.54 -23.69 12.35
CA LYS A 12 -6.16 -23.40 13.65
C LYS A 12 -6.73 -21.98 13.69
N TYR A 13 -6.01 -21.00 13.15
CA TYR A 13 -6.46 -19.62 13.06
C TYR A 13 -7.69 -19.48 12.15
N VAL A 14 -7.67 -20.09 10.97
CA VAL A 14 -8.80 -20.13 10.03
C VAL A 14 -10.05 -20.69 10.69
N ARG A 15 -9.95 -21.88 11.31
CA ARG A 15 -11.08 -22.51 11.98
C ARG A 15 -11.64 -21.64 13.11
N ASN A 16 -10.76 -21.11 13.97
CA ASN A 16 -11.17 -20.25 15.08
C ASN A 16 -11.84 -18.96 14.60
N SER A 17 -11.39 -18.40 13.48
CA SER A 17 -11.95 -17.15 12.93
C SER A 17 -13.35 -17.34 12.34
N THR A 18 -13.62 -18.46 11.66
CA THR A 18 -14.95 -18.78 11.14
C THR A 18 -15.92 -19.14 12.26
N GLU A 19 -15.46 -19.87 13.28
CA GLU A 19 -16.25 -20.15 14.48
C GLU A 19 -16.57 -18.86 15.26
N MET A 20 -15.61 -17.93 15.36
CA MET A 20 -15.83 -16.60 15.95
C MET A 20 -16.89 -15.81 15.18
N LEU A 21 -16.77 -15.71 13.84
CA LEU A 21 -17.80 -15.08 13.00
C LEU A 21 -19.18 -15.70 13.17
N ARG A 22 -19.26 -17.04 13.19
CA ARG A 22 -20.51 -17.76 13.44
C ARG A 22 -21.08 -17.46 14.83
N SER A 23 -20.22 -17.30 15.83
CA SER A 23 -20.64 -16.91 17.18
C SER A 23 -21.18 -15.48 17.23
N THR A 24 -20.58 -14.56 16.47
CA THR A 24 -21.02 -13.15 16.36
C THR A 24 -22.38 -13.02 15.68
N VAL A 25 -22.63 -13.78 14.62
CA VAL A 25 -23.92 -13.80 13.92
C VAL A 25 -24.97 -14.61 14.69
N GLY A 26 -24.53 -15.52 15.57
CA GLY A 26 -25.37 -16.52 16.22
C GLY A 26 -25.61 -17.72 15.29
N GLY A 27 -25.31 -18.93 15.77
CA GLY A 27 -25.32 -20.14 14.95
C GLY A 27 -26.66 -20.43 14.26
N TRP A 28 -27.79 -20.06 14.88
CA TRP A 28 -29.14 -20.21 14.31
C TRP A 28 -29.46 -19.21 13.19
N ALA A 29 -28.79 -18.06 13.18
CA ALA A 29 -28.99 -17.01 12.17
C ALA A 29 -27.93 -17.06 11.05
N TRP A 30 -26.98 -18.01 11.10
CA TRP A 30 -25.90 -18.11 10.13
C TRP A 30 -26.39 -18.29 8.69
N ALA A 31 -27.24 -19.29 8.41
CA ALA A 31 -27.70 -19.56 7.06
C ALA A 31 -28.55 -18.40 6.48
N PRO A 32 -29.54 -17.82 7.22
CA PRO A 32 -30.22 -16.60 6.78
C PRO A 32 -29.26 -15.42 6.57
N GLY A 33 -28.27 -15.25 7.46
CA GLY A 33 -27.27 -14.19 7.38
C GLY A 33 -26.37 -14.30 6.15
N VAL A 34 -25.91 -15.51 5.82
CA VAL A 34 -25.16 -15.81 4.59
C VAL A 34 -26.01 -15.48 3.37
N SER A 35 -27.27 -15.93 3.34
CA SER A 35 -28.15 -15.67 2.19
C SER A 35 -28.38 -14.18 1.98
N LEU A 36 -28.62 -13.41 3.05
CA LEU A 36 -28.79 -11.97 2.96
C LEU A 36 -27.52 -11.27 2.49
N ALA A 37 -26.36 -11.65 3.06
CA ALA A 37 -25.06 -11.11 2.68
C ALA A 37 -24.73 -11.40 1.22
N LYS A 38 -24.93 -12.65 0.78
CA LYS A 38 -24.74 -13.06 -0.61
C LYS A 38 -25.61 -12.20 -1.55
N SER A 39 -26.91 -12.07 -1.29
CA SER A 39 -27.80 -11.26 -2.12
C SER A 39 -27.38 -9.79 -2.18
N ALA A 40 -26.98 -9.19 -1.06
CA ALA A 40 -26.50 -7.81 -1.01
C ALA A 40 -25.22 -7.63 -1.85
N ILE A 41 -24.23 -8.49 -1.69
CA ILE A 41 -22.96 -8.43 -2.45
C ILE A 41 -23.20 -8.64 -3.94
N LEU A 42 -23.99 -9.66 -4.33
CA LEU A 42 -24.30 -9.91 -5.75
C LEU A 42 -25.02 -8.73 -6.39
N THR A 43 -25.86 -8.02 -5.63
CA THR A 43 -26.53 -6.79 -6.11
C THR A 43 -25.53 -5.66 -6.35
N THR A 44 -24.54 -5.48 -5.48
CA THR A 44 -23.46 -4.51 -5.69
C THR A 44 -22.59 -4.89 -6.89
N LEU A 45 -22.23 -6.17 -7.05
CA LEU A 45 -21.44 -6.64 -8.20
C LEU A 45 -22.19 -6.49 -9.53
N ALA A 46 -23.53 -6.47 -9.52
CA ALA A 46 -24.32 -6.18 -10.71
C ALA A 46 -24.15 -4.76 -11.26
N CYS A 47 -23.53 -3.84 -10.50
CA CYS A 47 -23.17 -2.50 -10.97
C CYS A 47 -21.90 -2.47 -11.84
N ILE A 48 -21.20 -3.60 -12.03
CA ILE A 48 -20.04 -3.70 -12.92
C ILE A 48 -20.55 -3.60 -14.37
N GLU A 49 -20.01 -2.64 -15.13
CA GLU A 49 -20.32 -2.42 -16.55
C GLU A 49 -19.09 -2.62 -17.44
N THR A 50 -17.93 -2.11 -17.02
CA THR A 50 -16.67 -2.22 -17.77
C THR A 50 -15.89 -3.44 -17.29
N GLY A 51 -15.47 -4.32 -18.21
CA GLY A 51 -14.80 -5.58 -17.85
C GLY A 51 -15.77 -6.71 -17.52
N THR A 52 -15.22 -7.85 -17.11
CA THR A 52 -16.00 -9.05 -16.79
C THR A 52 -15.52 -9.66 -15.47
N LEU A 53 -16.47 -9.95 -14.58
CA LEU A 53 -16.24 -10.75 -13.37
C LEU A 53 -17.03 -12.07 -13.46
N LEU A 54 -16.31 -13.18 -13.45
CA LEU A 54 -16.87 -14.51 -13.23
C LEU A 54 -16.75 -14.85 -11.72
N LEU A 55 -17.87 -15.09 -11.07
CA LEU A 55 -17.92 -15.54 -9.68
C LEU A 55 -18.46 -16.96 -9.64
N VAL A 56 -17.61 -17.89 -9.19
CA VAL A 56 -17.97 -19.29 -8.96
C VAL A 56 -18.17 -19.48 -7.46
N ASP A 57 -19.40 -19.77 -7.04
CA ASP A 57 -19.72 -20.07 -5.65
C ASP A 57 -19.85 -21.58 -5.47
N GLU A 58 -18.79 -22.23 -4.98
CA GLU A 58 -18.75 -23.69 -4.81
C GLU A 58 -19.76 -24.20 -3.77
N PRO A 59 -19.87 -23.61 -2.56
CA PRO A 59 -20.83 -24.06 -1.56
C PRO A 59 -22.28 -23.97 -2.04
N GLY A 60 -22.61 -22.92 -2.80
CA GLY A 60 -23.95 -22.72 -3.34
C GLY A 60 -24.19 -23.35 -4.71
N GLU A 61 -23.18 -24.00 -5.30
CA GLU A 61 -23.21 -24.56 -6.67
C GLU A 61 -23.72 -23.57 -7.74
N THR A 62 -23.38 -22.29 -7.61
CA THR A 62 -23.85 -21.23 -8.53
C THR A 62 -22.71 -20.53 -9.24
N ARG A 63 -23.00 -20.00 -10.43
CA ARG A 63 -22.09 -19.18 -11.22
C ARG A 63 -22.77 -17.88 -11.61
N HIS A 64 -22.07 -16.77 -11.43
CA HIS A 64 -22.55 -15.44 -11.75
C HIS A 64 -21.55 -14.75 -12.67
N VAL A 65 -22.06 -14.06 -13.70
CA VAL A 65 -21.24 -13.28 -14.63
C VAL A 65 -21.73 -11.84 -14.58
N PHE A 66 -20.84 -10.91 -14.27
CA PHE A 66 -21.10 -9.49 -14.19
C PHE A 66 -20.29 -8.70 -15.23
N GLY A 67 -20.79 -7.54 -15.65
CA GLY A 67 -20.17 -6.71 -16.66
C GLY A 67 -20.44 -7.17 -18.10
N GLN A 68 -19.48 -6.92 -18.98
CA GLN A 68 -19.58 -7.24 -20.40
C GLN A 68 -19.68 -8.75 -20.60
N LYS A 69 -20.65 -9.18 -21.40
CA LYS A 69 -20.78 -10.59 -21.78
C LYS A 69 -19.56 -10.99 -22.61
N LEU A 70 -18.95 -12.12 -22.24
CA LEU A 70 -17.94 -12.78 -23.06
C LEU A 70 -18.58 -13.09 -24.42
N SER A 71 -18.14 -12.41 -25.48
CA SER A 71 -18.43 -12.86 -26.83
C SER A 71 -17.72 -14.21 -27.01
N CYS A 72 -18.50 -15.27 -27.21
CA CYS A 72 -18.01 -16.57 -27.64
C CYS A 72 -17.39 -16.43 -29.04
N GLY A 73 -16.10 -16.12 -29.10
CA GLY A 73 -15.33 -16.12 -30.34
C GLY A 73 -13.97 -15.46 -30.17
N ILE A 74 -12.92 -16.28 -30.32
CA ILE A 74 -11.52 -15.92 -30.66
C ILE A 74 -10.78 -15.22 -29.49
N ASP A 75 -9.78 -15.77 -28.79
CA ASP A 75 -8.71 -16.73 -29.10
C ASP A 75 -8.41 -17.67 -27.91
N ASP A 76 -8.43 -18.98 -28.16
CA ASP A 76 -7.94 -20.04 -27.27
C ASP A 76 -6.40 -20.20 -27.33
N GLN A 77 -5.66 -19.09 -27.46
CA GLN A 77 -4.19 -19.09 -27.55
C GLN A 77 -3.47 -18.34 -26.43
N ALA A 78 -4.04 -18.29 -25.23
CA ALA A 78 -3.36 -17.78 -24.03
C ALA A 78 -3.35 -18.76 -22.84
N ALA A 79 -3.69 -20.03 -23.05
CA ALA A 79 -3.74 -21.04 -21.99
C ALA A 79 -2.36 -21.65 -21.63
N GLY A 80 -1.24 -21.00 -21.97
CA GLY A 80 0.10 -21.56 -21.79
C GLY A 80 1.24 -20.59 -21.49
N GLY A 81 0.97 -19.31 -21.29
CA GLY A 81 2.00 -18.33 -20.98
C GLY A 81 1.47 -17.28 -20.02
N SER A 82 2.25 -16.95 -18.99
CA SER A 82 2.02 -15.84 -18.06
C SER A 82 1.53 -14.61 -18.84
N CYS A 83 0.22 -14.37 -18.83
CA CYS A 83 -0.36 -13.24 -19.53
C CYS A 83 0.20 -11.98 -18.88
N ALA A 84 0.90 -11.15 -19.67
CA ALA A 84 1.50 -9.93 -19.16
C ALA A 84 0.39 -9.08 -18.52
N ARG A 85 0.54 -8.79 -17.21
CA ARG A 85 -0.36 -7.94 -16.42
C ARG A 85 -0.35 -6.51 -16.99
N ARG A 86 -1.11 -6.28 -18.06
CA ARG A 86 -1.17 -5.01 -18.79
C ARG A 86 -2.33 -4.18 -18.27
N ALA A 87 -2.05 -2.92 -17.93
CA ALA A 87 -3.08 -1.96 -17.49
C ALA A 87 -4.07 -1.56 -18.60
N ASP A 88 -3.80 -1.90 -19.87
CA ASP A 88 -4.53 -1.40 -21.04
C ASP A 88 -5.56 -2.41 -21.61
N THR A 89 -5.74 -3.56 -20.96
CA THR A 89 -6.72 -4.56 -21.38
C THR A 89 -7.96 -4.49 -20.50
N THR A 90 -9.13 -4.60 -21.13
CA THR A 90 -10.41 -4.78 -20.42
C THR A 90 -10.29 -5.93 -19.41
N PRO A 91 -10.43 -5.66 -18.10
CA PRO A 91 -10.14 -6.65 -17.08
C PRO A 91 -11.14 -7.81 -17.14
N ARG A 92 -10.63 -9.04 -17.15
CA ARG A 92 -11.40 -10.28 -17.07
C ARG A 92 -10.90 -11.06 -15.88
N VAL A 93 -11.79 -11.33 -14.93
CA VAL A 93 -11.40 -11.83 -13.61
C VAL A 93 -12.29 -12.96 -13.19
N GLU A 94 -11.70 -14.02 -12.66
CA GLU A 94 -12.42 -15.09 -11.98
C GLU A 94 -12.14 -15.05 -10.47
N ILE A 95 -13.20 -15.17 -9.68
CA ILE A 95 -13.10 -15.49 -8.26
C ILE A 95 -13.87 -16.77 -7.96
N VAL A 96 -13.30 -17.61 -7.11
CA VAL A 96 -13.89 -18.87 -6.67
C VAL A 96 -14.11 -18.81 -5.17
N VAL A 97 -15.36 -18.67 -4.75
CA VAL A 97 -15.76 -18.70 -3.34
C VAL A 97 -15.74 -20.15 -2.86
N LYS A 98 -14.92 -20.41 -1.84
CA LYS A 98 -14.72 -21.74 -1.25
C LYS A 98 -15.55 -21.94 0.02
N ARG A 99 -15.90 -20.85 0.72
CA ARG A 99 -16.61 -20.88 2.00
C ARG A 99 -17.59 -19.73 2.15
N ASP A 100 -18.75 -20.02 2.71
CA ASP A 100 -19.83 -19.03 2.96
C ASP A 100 -19.42 -17.85 3.85
N SER A 101 -18.37 -18.01 4.67
CA SER A 101 -17.83 -16.93 5.50
C SER A 101 -17.34 -15.74 4.66
N PHE A 102 -16.98 -15.95 3.40
CA PHE A 102 -16.67 -14.89 2.44
C PHE A 102 -17.76 -13.83 2.38
N TRP A 103 -19.01 -14.24 2.18
CA TRP A 103 -20.15 -13.33 2.01
C TRP A 103 -20.38 -12.47 3.24
N VAL A 104 -20.33 -13.11 4.41
CA VAL A 104 -20.54 -12.43 5.70
C VAL A 104 -19.40 -11.47 6.00
N ARG A 105 -18.13 -11.88 5.79
CA ARG A 105 -16.97 -10.98 5.99
C ARG A 105 -17.04 -9.77 5.09
N LEU A 106 -17.36 -9.97 3.82
CA LEU A 106 -17.43 -8.88 2.84
C LEU A 106 -18.55 -7.89 3.19
N LEU A 107 -19.71 -8.37 3.66
CA LEU A 107 -20.80 -7.49 4.10
C LEU A 107 -20.45 -6.72 5.39
N LEU A 108 -19.89 -7.39 6.40
CA LEU A 108 -19.68 -6.83 7.74
C LEU A 108 -18.41 -5.95 7.83
N PHE A 109 -17.38 -6.28 7.06
CA PHE A 109 -16.05 -5.69 7.20
C PHE A 109 -15.48 -5.17 5.88
N ALA A 110 -16.27 -5.17 4.80
CA ALA A 110 -15.92 -4.58 3.50
C ALA A 110 -14.50 -4.97 3.01
N ASP A 111 -13.63 -3.99 2.80
CA ASP A 111 -12.23 -4.10 2.36
C ASP A 111 -11.36 -4.96 3.29
N ILE A 112 -11.50 -4.78 4.61
CA ILE A 112 -10.81 -5.61 5.60
C ILE A 112 -11.34 -7.04 5.53
N GLY A 113 -12.66 -7.19 5.41
CA GLY A 113 -13.32 -8.50 5.28
C GLY A 113 -12.88 -9.27 4.04
N PHE A 114 -12.72 -8.57 2.91
CA PHE A 114 -12.14 -9.13 1.68
C PHE A 114 -10.71 -9.61 1.90
N SER A 115 -9.88 -8.78 2.53
CA SER A 115 -8.47 -9.08 2.78
C SER A 115 -8.31 -10.30 3.69
N GLU A 116 -9.06 -10.34 4.80
CA GLU A 116 -9.10 -11.51 5.68
C GLU A 116 -9.61 -12.76 4.96
N ALA A 117 -10.69 -12.64 4.18
CA ALA A 117 -11.24 -13.76 3.43
C ALA A 117 -10.19 -14.34 2.45
N TYR A 118 -9.38 -13.50 1.82
CA TYR A 118 -8.29 -13.95 0.95
C TYR A 118 -7.19 -14.65 1.75
N MET A 119 -6.69 -14.02 2.82
CA MET A 119 -5.63 -14.58 3.67
C MET A 119 -6.01 -15.92 4.32
N LEU A 120 -7.29 -16.09 4.64
CA LEU A 120 -7.80 -17.33 5.22
C LEU A 120 -8.12 -18.39 4.17
N GLY A 121 -8.24 -18.01 2.88
CA GLY A 121 -8.62 -18.89 1.78
C GLY A 121 -10.12 -19.17 1.72
N ASP A 122 -10.96 -18.23 2.17
CA ASP A 122 -12.42 -18.28 2.03
C ASP A 122 -12.85 -18.15 0.55
N PHE A 123 -12.02 -17.51 -0.26
CA PHE A 123 -12.12 -17.49 -1.72
C PHE A 123 -10.72 -17.52 -2.36
N HIS A 124 -10.68 -17.77 -3.66
CA HIS A 124 -9.48 -17.74 -4.49
C HIS A 124 -9.66 -16.76 -5.64
N CYS A 125 -8.59 -16.06 -6.00
CA CYS A 125 -8.48 -15.21 -7.18
C CYS A 125 -7.05 -15.30 -7.70
N GLU A 126 -6.87 -15.65 -8.97
CA GLU A 126 -5.55 -15.80 -9.56
C GLU A 126 -4.88 -14.44 -9.84
N ASP A 127 -5.66 -13.48 -10.35
CA ASP A 127 -5.18 -12.15 -10.69
C ASP A 127 -5.89 -11.06 -9.87
N LEU A 128 -5.40 -10.85 -8.65
CA LEU A 128 -5.84 -9.76 -7.79
C LEU A 128 -5.60 -8.38 -8.42
N THR A 129 -4.59 -8.23 -9.28
CA THR A 129 -4.31 -6.94 -9.94
C THR A 129 -5.44 -6.58 -10.90
N SER A 130 -5.83 -7.53 -11.77
CA SER A 130 -6.99 -7.34 -12.65
C SER A 130 -8.29 -7.22 -11.87
N PHE A 131 -8.43 -7.94 -10.75
CA PHE A 131 -9.56 -7.76 -9.83
C PHE A 131 -9.65 -6.30 -9.39
N PHE A 132 -8.64 -5.74 -8.72
CA PHE A 132 -8.70 -4.34 -8.27
C PHE A 132 -8.87 -3.34 -9.42
N HIS A 133 -8.25 -3.59 -10.57
CA HIS A 133 -8.43 -2.76 -11.75
C HIS A 133 -9.89 -2.70 -12.20
N LEU A 134 -10.61 -3.83 -12.18
CA LEU A 134 -12.04 -3.90 -12.47
C LEU A 134 -12.85 -2.97 -11.56
N PHE A 135 -12.56 -2.93 -10.27
CA PHE A 135 -13.26 -2.04 -9.32
C PHE A 135 -12.87 -0.58 -9.53
N ILE A 136 -11.61 -0.29 -9.87
CA ILE A 136 -11.14 1.08 -10.13
C ILE A 136 -11.85 1.69 -11.34
N VAL A 137 -12.03 0.94 -12.45
CA VAL A 137 -12.71 1.45 -13.65
C VAL A 137 -14.22 1.60 -13.46
N ASN A 138 -14.83 0.85 -12.55
CA ASN A 138 -16.27 0.93 -12.24
C ASN A 138 -16.59 1.79 -11.00
N ARG A 139 -15.59 2.44 -10.38
CA ARG A 139 -15.70 3.06 -9.05
C ARG A 139 -16.85 4.07 -8.91
N GLU A 140 -17.05 4.94 -9.91
CA GLU A 140 -18.02 6.04 -9.84
C GLU A 140 -19.46 5.52 -9.90
N ARG A 141 -19.68 4.37 -10.54
CA ARG A 141 -20.99 3.73 -10.62
C ARG A 141 -21.29 2.92 -9.37
N MET A 142 -20.29 2.23 -8.84
CA MET A 142 -20.44 1.47 -7.60
C MET A 142 -20.68 2.36 -6.38
N GLN A 143 -20.13 3.58 -6.35
CA GLN A 143 -20.42 4.57 -5.30
C GLN A 143 -21.83 5.19 -5.42
N ASN A 144 -22.39 5.22 -6.63
CA ASN A 144 -23.73 5.77 -6.90
C ASN A 144 -24.84 4.68 -6.93
N GLY A 145 -24.46 3.40 -6.90
CA GLY A 145 -25.37 2.26 -6.89
C GLY A 145 -25.93 1.98 -5.50
N ASN A 146 -27.19 2.34 -5.28
CA ASN A 146 -28.03 2.01 -4.12
C ASN A 146 -27.57 2.54 -2.75
N THR A 147 -28.10 3.71 -2.39
CA THR A 147 -28.07 4.38 -1.07
C THR A 147 -28.48 3.50 0.12
N LEU A 148 -29.20 2.40 -0.12
CA LEU A 148 -29.66 1.48 0.92
C LEU A 148 -28.58 0.46 1.34
N VAL A 149 -27.77 -0.02 0.40
CA VAL A 149 -26.69 -0.98 0.69
C VAL A 149 -25.50 -0.26 1.33
N SER A 150 -25.20 0.96 0.90
CA SER A 150 -24.17 1.81 1.53
C SER A 150 -24.55 2.23 2.95
N GLY A 151 -25.83 2.51 3.23
CA GLY A 151 -26.31 2.84 4.58
C GLY A 151 -26.25 1.66 5.56
N ILE A 152 -26.60 0.46 5.09
CA ILE A 152 -26.55 -0.78 5.89
C ILE A 152 -25.09 -1.22 6.09
N SER A 153 -24.24 -1.21 5.06
CA SER A 153 -22.83 -1.59 5.20
C SER A 153 -22.07 -0.62 6.09
N THR A 154 -22.33 0.70 6.00
CA THR A 154 -21.65 1.70 6.83
C THR A 154 -22.01 1.56 8.31
N SER A 155 -23.30 1.38 8.62
CA SER A 155 -23.80 1.26 9.99
C SER A 155 -23.40 -0.06 10.66
N VAL A 156 -23.50 -1.17 9.91
CA VAL A 156 -23.11 -2.49 10.38
C VAL A 156 -21.59 -2.58 10.54
N SER A 157 -20.82 -2.04 9.61
CA SER A 157 -19.36 -1.99 9.74
C SER A 157 -18.94 -1.09 10.91
N TYR A 158 -19.66 0.01 11.19
CA TYR A 158 -19.38 0.87 12.36
C TYR A 158 -19.59 0.12 13.68
N PHE A 159 -20.68 -0.65 13.83
CA PHE A 159 -20.96 -1.46 15.01
C PHE A 159 -20.07 -2.71 15.13
N ALA A 160 -19.78 -3.39 14.03
CA ALA A 160 -18.86 -4.53 14.02
C ALA A 160 -17.41 -4.11 14.33
N ARG A 161 -17.07 -2.83 14.08
CA ARG A 161 -15.77 -2.25 14.46
C ARG A 161 -15.72 -1.73 15.90
N SER A 162 -16.83 -1.30 16.51
CA SER A 162 -16.84 -0.95 17.94
C SER A 162 -16.68 -2.16 18.85
N THR A 163 -16.93 -3.37 18.32
CA THR A 163 -16.71 -4.65 19.00
C THR A 163 -15.36 -5.30 18.65
N ASN A 164 -14.50 -4.64 17.85
CA ASN A 164 -13.09 -5.01 17.71
C ASN A 164 -12.38 -4.75 19.04
N THR A 165 -12.37 -5.78 19.87
CA THR A 165 -11.67 -5.85 21.14
C THR A 165 -10.18 -5.64 20.97
N LEU A 166 -9.58 -5.11 22.04
CA LEU A 166 -8.16 -4.84 22.32
C LEU A 166 -7.13 -5.82 21.70
N SER A 167 -7.54 -7.05 21.39
CA SER A 167 -6.75 -8.11 20.76
C SER A 167 -6.33 -7.81 19.31
N ASN A 168 -7.14 -7.11 18.52
CA ASN A 168 -6.77 -6.70 17.14
C ASN A 168 -5.82 -5.50 17.11
N ALA A 169 -5.87 -4.64 18.12
CA ALA A 169 -4.94 -3.53 18.27
C ALA A 169 -3.50 -4.00 18.57
N LEU A 170 -3.33 -5.09 19.32
CA LEU A 170 -2.01 -5.67 19.64
C LEU A 170 -1.32 -6.30 18.43
N LEU A 171 -2.08 -6.79 17.44
CA LEU A 171 -1.52 -7.30 16.17
C LEU A 171 -1.14 -6.15 15.21
N ASN A 172 -1.85 -5.03 15.25
CA ASN A 172 -1.55 -3.85 14.42
C ASN A 172 -0.36 -3.02 14.93
N VAL A 173 -0.11 -2.98 16.24
CA VAL A 173 0.93 -2.11 16.82
C VAL A 173 2.35 -2.67 16.68
N SER A 174 2.51 -3.98 16.41
CA SER A 174 3.84 -4.61 16.25
C SER A 174 4.30 -4.78 14.79
N ALA A 175 3.48 -4.40 13.81
CA ALA A 175 3.73 -4.67 12.38
C ALA A 175 4.41 -3.53 11.62
N HIS A 176 4.74 -2.41 12.27
CA HIS A 176 5.31 -1.25 11.60
C HIS A 176 6.84 -1.23 11.74
N TYR A 177 7.53 -1.41 10.60
CA TYR A 177 8.97 -1.28 10.33
C TYR A 177 9.99 -2.12 11.12
N ASP A 178 9.58 -2.89 12.12
CA ASP A 178 10.36 -4.02 12.71
C ASP A 178 10.27 -5.31 11.87
N ILE A 179 9.77 -5.20 10.64
CA ILE A 179 9.73 -6.32 9.68
C ILE A 179 11.13 -6.50 9.08
N SER A 180 11.63 -7.74 9.09
CA SER A 180 13.00 -8.06 8.66
C SER A 180 13.35 -7.47 7.30
N ASN A 181 14.55 -6.88 7.20
CA ASN A 181 15.15 -6.44 5.95
C ASN A 181 15.15 -7.55 4.87
N ASP A 182 15.21 -8.82 5.28
CA ASP A 182 15.16 -9.97 4.37
C ASP A 182 13.84 -10.05 3.61
N MET A 183 12.72 -9.66 4.24
CA MET A 183 11.42 -9.65 3.58
C MET A 183 11.42 -8.62 2.45
N PHE A 184 11.88 -7.40 2.72
CA PHE A 184 11.96 -6.34 1.71
C PHE A 184 12.95 -6.70 0.61
N ALA A 185 14.11 -7.26 0.95
CA ALA A 185 15.11 -7.71 -0.02
C ALA A 185 14.59 -8.80 -0.96
N ALA A 186 13.53 -9.54 -0.59
CA ALA A 186 12.96 -10.57 -1.45
C ALA A 186 12.18 -10.05 -2.67
N PHE A 187 11.77 -8.78 -2.66
CA PHE A 187 10.95 -8.21 -3.75
C PHE A 187 11.35 -6.79 -4.19
N LEU A 188 12.24 -6.11 -3.47
CA LEU A 188 12.81 -4.83 -3.89
C LEU A 188 14.02 -5.05 -4.80
N SER A 189 14.39 -4.00 -5.53
CA SER A 189 15.69 -3.90 -6.19
C SER A 189 16.83 -3.92 -5.17
N GLU A 190 18.05 -4.26 -5.63
CA GLU A 190 19.26 -4.36 -4.79
C GLU A 190 19.56 -3.06 -3.99
N ASP A 191 19.14 -1.92 -4.54
CA ASP A 191 19.26 -0.63 -3.88
C ASP A 191 18.32 -0.46 -2.66
N MET A 192 17.43 -1.42 -2.40
CA MET A 192 16.43 -1.43 -1.33
C MET A 192 15.50 -0.22 -1.37
N THR A 193 15.21 0.31 -2.56
CA THR A 193 14.32 1.46 -2.70
C THR A 193 12.85 1.03 -2.65
N TYR A 194 12.17 1.30 -1.54
CA TYR A 194 10.72 1.11 -1.41
C TYR A 194 9.96 2.42 -1.67
N SER A 195 9.89 2.80 -2.94
CA SER A 195 9.09 3.93 -3.43
C SER A 195 8.86 3.78 -4.94
N CYS A 196 7.94 4.54 -5.52
CA CYS A 196 7.63 4.45 -6.95
C CYS A 196 8.86 4.78 -7.83
N PRO A 197 9.24 3.89 -8.78
CA PRO A 197 10.29 4.15 -9.77
C PRO A 197 9.79 5.04 -10.92
N ILE A 198 10.73 5.51 -11.77
CA ILE A 198 10.39 6.22 -13.01
C ILE A 198 10.76 5.34 -14.19
N TRP A 199 9.76 4.72 -14.83
CA TRP A 199 9.93 3.92 -16.04
C TRP A 199 10.14 4.80 -17.28
N LYS A 200 10.86 4.29 -18.28
CA LYS A 200 10.93 4.89 -19.62
C LYS A 200 9.53 5.00 -20.22
N LYS A 201 9.30 6.08 -20.96
CA LYS A 201 8.08 6.21 -21.76
C LYS A 201 8.11 5.13 -22.83
N LYS A 202 7.12 4.24 -22.84
CA LYS A 202 6.93 3.26 -23.91
C LYS A 202 6.62 4.00 -25.22
N ILE A 203 7.37 3.70 -26.28
CA ILE A 203 7.14 4.22 -27.63
C ILE A 203 6.98 3.01 -28.54
N GLY A 204 5.75 2.79 -29.05
CA GLY A 204 5.45 1.66 -29.93
C GLY A 204 5.15 0.34 -29.19
N SER A 205 5.22 -0.77 -29.94
CA SER A 205 4.99 -2.14 -29.46
C SER A 205 6.23 -2.81 -28.89
N ASP A 206 7.38 -2.15 -28.96
CA ASP A 206 8.64 -2.69 -28.44
C ASP A 206 8.64 -2.54 -26.92
N VAL A 207 8.49 -3.68 -26.26
CA VAL A 207 8.70 -3.81 -24.82
C VAL A 207 10.21 -3.77 -24.63
N ASP A 208 10.78 -2.60 -24.40
CA ASP A 208 12.09 -2.53 -23.76
C ASP A 208 11.93 -3.20 -22.39
N ASP A 209 12.63 -4.32 -22.19
CA ASP A 209 12.74 -5.04 -20.92
C ASP A 209 13.57 -4.22 -19.93
N GLU A 210 13.06 -3.06 -19.56
CA GLU A 210 13.64 -2.25 -18.50
C GLU A 210 13.46 -2.96 -17.16
N THR A 211 14.54 -3.00 -16.39
CA THR A 211 14.57 -3.58 -15.04
C THR A 211 14.07 -2.60 -13.99
N LEU A 212 13.64 -3.13 -12.83
CA LEU A 212 13.24 -2.30 -11.69
C LEU A 212 14.42 -1.44 -11.21
N GLU A 213 15.62 -2.01 -11.21
CA GLU A 213 16.88 -1.36 -10.84
C GLU A 213 17.15 -0.12 -11.70
N GLU A 214 17.00 -0.24 -13.03
CA GLU A 214 17.17 0.89 -13.95
C GLU A 214 16.12 1.98 -13.72
N ALA A 215 14.87 1.59 -13.47
CA ALA A 215 13.78 2.53 -13.22
C ALA A 215 13.91 3.24 -11.86
N GLN A 216 14.40 2.54 -10.83
CA GLN A 216 14.72 3.15 -9.53
C GLN A 216 15.93 4.08 -9.63
N HIS A 217 17.00 3.64 -10.29
CA HIS A 217 18.19 4.47 -10.48
C HIS A 217 17.84 5.76 -11.24
N ARG A 218 17.01 5.67 -12.29
CA ARG A 218 16.49 6.86 -12.99
C ARG A 218 15.74 7.81 -12.07
N LYS A 219 14.89 7.28 -11.19
CA LYS A 219 14.18 8.08 -10.19
C LYS A 219 15.18 8.82 -9.28
N LEU A 220 16.22 8.16 -8.80
CA LEU A 220 17.26 8.80 -7.98
C LEU A 220 17.99 9.92 -8.75
N LEU A 221 18.40 9.66 -9.99
CA LEU A 221 19.04 10.68 -10.85
C LEU A 221 18.12 11.88 -11.10
N ARG A 222 16.82 11.64 -11.33
CA ARG A 222 15.82 12.70 -11.52
C ARG A 222 15.71 13.63 -10.30
N PHE A 223 15.90 13.11 -9.10
CA PHE A 223 15.96 13.89 -7.87
C PHE A 223 17.26 14.69 -7.75
N ILE A 224 18.40 14.05 -8.01
CA ILE A 224 19.73 14.70 -7.96
C ILE A 224 19.79 15.88 -8.95
N GLU A 225 19.36 15.65 -10.19
CA GLU A 225 19.32 16.65 -11.26
C GLU A 225 18.24 17.71 -11.01
N GLY A 226 17.04 17.28 -10.61
CA GLY A 226 15.90 18.15 -10.36
C GLY A 226 16.16 19.15 -9.23
N ALA A 227 16.82 18.70 -8.16
CA ALA A 227 17.26 19.57 -7.07
C ALA A 227 18.59 20.28 -7.35
N ARG A 228 19.22 20.06 -8.51
CA ARG A 228 20.45 20.74 -8.96
C ARG A 228 21.60 20.60 -7.97
N LEU A 229 21.80 19.39 -7.44
CA LEU A 229 22.80 19.10 -6.42
C LEU A 229 24.22 19.38 -6.94
N LYS A 230 25.04 19.98 -6.08
CA LYS A 230 26.46 20.27 -6.31
C LYS A 230 27.32 19.67 -5.21
N SER A 231 28.60 19.48 -5.48
CA SER A 231 29.60 19.00 -4.50
C SER A 231 29.69 19.86 -3.24
N THR A 232 29.35 21.15 -3.33
CA THR A 232 29.39 22.11 -2.21
C THR A 232 28.13 22.11 -1.36
N ASP A 233 27.07 21.41 -1.77
CA ASP A 233 25.77 21.43 -1.10
C ASP A 233 25.78 20.53 0.14
N HIS A 234 25.06 20.96 1.17
CA HIS A 234 24.63 20.10 2.26
C HIS A 234 23.12 19.81 2.13
N VAL A 235 22.80 18.55 1.87
CA VAL A 235 21.45 18.04 1.62
C VAL A 235 20.86 17.45 2.90
N LEU A 236 19.59 17.74 3.18
CA LEU A 236 18.80 16.99 4.16
C LEU A 236 17.86 16.05 3.40
N GLU A 237 17.95 14.76 3.69
CA GLU A 237 16.97 13.76 3.29
C GLU A 237 16.04 13.45 4.48
N ILE A 238 14.75 13.67 4.30
CA ILE A 238 13.71 13.29 5.27
C ILE A 238 13.14 11.95 4.80
N GLY A 239 13.39 10.89 5.58
CA GLY A 239 13.07 9.51 5.23
C GLY A 239 14.24 8.79 4.58
N THR A 240 15.17 8.27 5.39
CA THR A 240 16.38 7.57 4.90
C THR A 240 16.08 6.33 4.04
N GLY A 241 14.99 5.62 4.35
CA GLY A 241 14.81 4.25 3.87
C GLY A 241 16.05 3.43 4.20
N TRP A 242 16.66 2.83 3.17
CA TRP A 242 17.93 2.09 3.29
C TRP A 242 19.13 2.81 2.65
N GLY A 243 19.03 4.13 2.50
CA GLY A 243 20.12 5.01 2.09
C GLY A 243 20.39 5.09 0.59
N SER A 244 19.50 4.58 -0.27
CA SER A 244 19.70 4.53 -1.72
C SER A 244 19.93 5.91 -2.35
N PHE A 245 19.09 6.89 -2.03
CA PHE A 245 19.25 8.27 -2.49
C PHE A 245 20.52 8.91 -1.93
N SER A 246 20.75 8.82 -0.62
CA SER A 246 21.95 9.37 0.03
C SER A 246 23.25 8.88 -0.62
N ILE A 247 23.37 7.57 -0.85
CA ILE A 247 24.54 6.95 -1.48
C ILE A 247 24.70 7.46 -2.92
N GLU A 248 23.63 7.47 -3.71
CA GLU A 248 23.70 7.89 -5.11
C GLU A 248 23.99 9.40 -5.26
N ALA A 249 23.44 10.23 -4.38
CA ALA A 249 23.68 11.67 -4.37
C ALA A 249 25.16 11.99 -4.12
N VAL A 250 25.78 11.35 -3.11
CA VAL A 250 27.20 11.53 -2.82
C VAL A 250 28.07 10.93 -3.92
N ARG A 251 27.73 9.74 -4.42
CA ARG A 251 28.46 9.11 -5.55
C ARG A 251 28.51 10.02 -6.77
N LYS A 252 27.38 10.64 -7.14
CA LYS A 252 27.25 11.43 -8.37
C LYS A 252 27.85 12.83 -8.24
N THR A 253 27.78 13.43 -7.06
CA THR A 253 28.08 14.87 -6.89
C THR A 253 29.17 15.17 -5.88
N GLY A 254 29.48 14.27 -4.95
CA GLY A 254 30.37 14.53 -3.83
C GLY A 254 29.80 15.45 -2.75
N CYS A 255 28.49 15.72 -2.77
CA CYS A 255 27.82 16.55 -1.77
C CYS A 255 27.89 15.92 -0.36
N ARG A 256 27.39 16.64 0.64
CA ARG A 256 27.16 16.10 1.98
C ARG A 256 25.69 15.82 2.18
N VAL A 257 25.35 14.74 2.86
CA VAL A 257 23.96 14.38 3.17
C VAL A 257 23.80 14.16 4.67
N THR A 258 22.84 14.84 5.28
CA THR A 258 22.24 14.39 6.55
C THR A 258 20.93 13.72 6.19
N THR A 259 20.73 12.48 6.63
CA THR A 259 19.50 11.74 6.37
C THR A 259 18.87 11.28 7.67
N ILE A 260 17.54 11.32 7.76
CA ILE A 260 16.82 11.01 9.00
C ILE A 260 15.78 9.91 8.82
N THR A 261 15.68 9.03 9.81
CA THR A 261 14.66 7.99 9.91
C THR A 261 14.20 7.81 11.36
N LEU A 262 13.05 7.15 11.54
CA LEU A 262 12.54 6.70 12.83
C LEU A 262 12.75 5.19 13.06
N SER A 263 13.15 4.42 12.04
CA SER A 263 13.41 2.98 12.17
C SER A 263 14.89 2.71 12.47
N LYS A 264 15.13 1.89 13.49
CA LYS A 264 16.49 1.48 13.89
C LYS A 264 17.08 0.51 12.85
N GLU A 265 16.26 -0.38 12.33
CA GLU A 265 16.55 -1.42 11.34
C GLU A 265 17.00 -0.80 10.02
N GLN A 266 16.27 0.24 9.58
CA GLN A 266 16.63 1.07 8.43
C GLN A 266 17.95 1.79 8.66
N LYS A 267 18.13 2.43 9.81
CA LYS A 267 19.39 3.10 10.15
C LYS A 267 20.56 2.13 10.11
N GLU A 268 20.47 0.99 10.78
CA GLU A 268 21.55 0.01 10.86
C GLU A 268 21.96 -0.51 9.48
N LEU A 269 20.99 -0.85 8.62
CA LEU A 269 21.30 -1.31 7.28
C LEU A 269 21.78 -0.18 6.37
N ALA A 270 21.24 1.04 6.49
CA ALA A 270 21.73 2.20 5.76
C ALA A 270 23.18 2.52 6.13
N ASP A 271 23.53 2.56 7.41
CA ASP A 271 24.90 2.79 7.90
C ASP A 271 25.87 1.75 7.31
N ARG A 272 25.51 0.46 7.33
CA ARG A 272 26.32 -0.61 6.72
C ARG A 272 26.51 -0.38 5.22
N ARG A 273 25.44 -0.07 4.48
CA ARG A 273 25.50 0.18 3.03
C ARG A 273 26.36 1.39 2.69
N ILE A 274 26.25 2.47 3.48
CA ILE A 274 27.06 3.69 3.35
C ILE A 274 28.54 3.40 3.60
N GLN A 275 28.86 2.61 4.63
CA GLN A 275 30.23 2.21 4.93
C GLN A 275 30.84 1.36 3.81
N ILE A 276 30.08 0.37 3.29
CA ILE A 276 30.50 -0.45 2.14
C ILE A 276 30.75 0.41 0.91
N ALA A 277 29.93 1.45 0.69
CA ALA A 277 30.11 2.41 -0.40
C ALA A 277 31.27 3.41 -0.17
N GLY A 278 31.87 3.46 1.02
CA GLY A 278 32.97 4.36 1.37
C GLY A 278 32.57 5.82 1.57
N PHE A 279 31.31 6.09 1.93
CA PHE A 279 30.76 7.44 2.04
C PHE A 279 30.42 7.89 3.47
N GLN A 280 30.91 7.18 4.49
CA GLN A 280 30.65 7.48 5.91
C GLN A 280 31.10 8.89 6.33
N ASP A 281 32.08 9.49 5.65
CA ASP A 281 32.56 10.84 5.95
C ASP A 281 31.68 11.94 5.31
N ARG A 282 30.73 11.55 4.46
CA ARG A 282 29.86 12.46 3.70
C ARG A 282 28.38 12.30 4.03
N ILE A 283 27.97 11.14 4.53
CA ILE A 283 26.58 10.80 4.83
C ILE A 283 26.45 10.55 6.34
N ASP A 284 25.54 11.29 6.98
CA ASP A 284 25.23 11.19 8.41
C ASP A 284 23.77 10.76 8.59
N VAL A 285 23.55 9.51 9.03
CA VAL A 285 22.23 8.94 9.27
C VAL A 285 21.82 9.16 10.73
N LYS A 286 20.71 9.87 10.96
CA LYS A 286 20.19 10.14 12.31
C LYS A 286 18.88 9.42 12.56
N LEU A 287 18.77 8.82 13.74
CA LEU A 287 17.53 8.30 14.28
C LEU A 287 16.81 9.44 15.02
N ILE A 288 16.06 10.27 14.30
CA ILE A 288 15.41 11.46 14.86
C ILE A 288 14.17 11.83 14.05
N ASP A 289 13.16 12.33 14.76
CA ASP A 289 11.99 12.92 14.13
C ASP A 289 12.33 14.28 13.48
N TYR A 290 11.81 14.53 12.27
CA TYR A 290 12.03 15.79 11.57
C TYR A 290 11.55 17.01 12.35
N ARG A 291 10.56 16.86 13.24
CA ARG A 291 10.03 17.90 14.13
C ARG A 291 11.01 18.31 15.22
N GLN A 292 11.94 17.41 15.56
CA GLN A 292 12.95 17.60 16.59
C GLN A 292 14.33 17.97 16.01
N LEU A 293 14.45 18.05 14.68
CA LEU A 293 15.70 18.47 14.05
C LEU A 293 16.07 19.89 14.51
N PRO A 294 17.24 20.09 15.14
CA PRO A 294 17.68 21.41 15.52
C PRO A 294 17.96 22.23 14.26
N VAL A 295 17.69 23.53 14.31
CA VAL A 295 18.02 24.45 13.21
C VAL A 295 19.55 24.58 13.15
N PRO A 296 20.21 24.13 12.06
CA PRO A 296 21.65 24.21 11.96
C PRO A 296 22.09 25.67 11.76
N LYS A 297 23.30 26.01 12.23
CA LYS A 297 23.89 27.36 12.00
C LYS A 297 23.96 27.71 10.52
N ARG A 298 24.26 26.72 9.68
CA ARG A 298 24.18 26.79 8.23
C ARG A 298 22.95 25.98 7.78
N PRO A 299 21.91 26.62 7.23
CA PRO A 299 20.76 25.92 6.67
C PRO A 299 21.16 24.93 5.57
N TYR A 300 20.33 23.92 5.37
CA TYR A 300 20.54 22.96 4.28
C TYR A 300 20.37 23.65 2.93
N ASP A 301 21.28 23.37 2.01
CA ASP A 301 21.22 23.91 0.66
C ASP A 301 20.08 23.25 -0.14
N LYS A 302 19.72 22.00 0.19
CA LYS A 302 18.65 21.22 -0.47
C LYS A 302 17.91 20.34 0.54
N ILE A 303 16.61 20.12 0.34
CA ILE A 303 15.80 19.17 1.11
C ILE A 303 15.13 18.19 0.15
N ILE A 304 15.24 16.90 0.45
CA ILE A 304 14.66 15.82 -0.35
C ILE A 304 13.74 14.99 0.55
N SER A 305 12.55 14.68 0.07
CA SER A 305 11.53 13.93 0.81
C SER A 305 10.76 13.04 -0.16
N ILE A 306 11.02 11.74 -0.15
CA ILE A 306 10.42 10.76 -1.05
C ILE A 306 9.41 9.93 -0.26
N GLU A 307 8.13 10.01 -0.62
CA GLU A 307 7.00 9.24 -0.07
C GLU A 307 6.91 9.29 1.47
N MET A 308 7.20 10.46 2.05
CA MET A 308 7.08 10.73 3.48
C MET A 308 5.80 11.47 3.87
N LEU A 309 5.18 12.23 2.96
CA LEU A 309 4.03 13.10 3.29
C LEU A 309 2.80 12.28 3.70
N GLU A 310 2.68 11.07 3.15
CA GLU A 310 1.63 10.10 3.38
C GLU A 310 1.56 9.69 4.85
N ALA A 311 2.71 9.64 5.53
CA ALA A 311 2.82 9.28 6.94
C ALA A 311 2.64 10.47 7.90
N VAL A 312 2.62 11.70 7.38
CA VAL A 312 2.51 12.93 8.21
C VAL A 312 1.10 13.10 8.74
N GLY A 313 0.07 12.77 7.96
CA GLY A 313 -1.33 13.05 8.26
C GLY A 313 -1.73 14.50 7.98
N GLN A 314 -2.99 14.70 7.59
CA GLN A 314 -3.50 15.99 7.09
C GLN A 314 -3.32 17.13 8.12
N GLU A 315 -3.63 16.85 9.39
CA GLU A 315 -3.55 17.82 10.49
C GLU A 315 -2.13 18.35 10.76
N TYR A 316 -1.09 17.64 10.30
CA TYR A 316 0.32 17.99 10.53
C TYR A 316 1.04 18.49 9.28
N LEU A 317 0.38 18.60 8.13
CA LEU A 317 0.99 19.11 6.89
C LEU A 317 1.58 20.53 7.07
N SER A 318 0.85 21.42 7.73
CA SER A 318 1.35 22.76 8.05
C SER A 318 2.63 22.72 8.89
N THR A 319 2.69 21.81 9.87
CA THR A 319 3.88 21.60 10.71
C THR A 319 5.05 21.08 9.89
N TYR A 320 4.80 20.14 8.98
CA TYR A 320 5.79 19.57 8.06
C TYR A 320 6.46 20.64 7.20
N PHE A 321 5.67 21.43 6.47
CA PHE A 321 6.20 22.50 5.62
C PHE A 321 6.84 23.63 6.43
N ASN A 322 6.36 23.91 7.64
CA ASN A 322 7.02 24.86 8.54
C ASN A 322 8.41 24.38 8.98
N SER A 323 8.59 23.08 9.27
CA SER A 323 9.91 22.51 9.56
C SER A 323 10.87 22.66 8.37
N ILE A 324 10.38 22.34 7.16
CA ILE A 324 11.17 22.51 5.92
C ILE A 324 11.56 23.97 5.73
N ASN A 325 10.63 24.91 5.89
CA ASN A 325 10.91 26.33 5.79
C ASN A 325 11.99 26.77 6.79
N LYS A 326 11.99 26.26 8.03
CA LYS A 326 13.02 26.59 9.03
C LYS A 326 14.41 26.04 8.67
N LEU A 327 14.46 24.85 8.06
CA LEU A 327 15.71 24.13 7.81
C LEU A 327 16.35 24.46 6.45
N LEU A 328 15.54 24.89 5.48
CA LEU A 328 15.99 25.21 4.12
C LEU A 328 16.62 26.60 4.05
N LYS A 329 17.72 26.71 3.32
CA LYS A 329 18.31 27.98 2.92
C LYS A 329 17.28 28.85 2.16
N LYS A 330 17.16 30.12 2.55
CA LYS A 330 16.16 31.03 1.98
C LYS A 330 16.43 31.35 0.52
N ASP A 331 17.69 31.66 0.20
CA ASP A 331 18.09 32.03 -1.16
C ASP A 331 18.72 30.85 -1.89
N GLY A 332 18.09 30.43 -2.98
CA GLY A 332 18.57 29.33 -3.84
C GLY A 332 18.45 27.93 -3.23
N GLY A 333 17.77 27.82 -2.07
CA GLY A 333 17.37 26.53 -1.51
C GLY A 333 16.33 25.86 -2.40
N ILE A 334 16.41 24.54 -2.53
CA ILE A 334 15.43 23.74 -3.29
C ILE A 334 14.94 22.62 -2.38
N ALA A 335 13.62 22.50 -2.23
CA ALA A 335 12.97 21.32 -1.67
C ALA A 335 12.30 20.54 -2.80
N MET A 336 12.52 19.22 -2.85
CA MET A 336 11.92 18.34 -3.85
C MET A 336 11.21 17.17 -3.18
N PHE A 337 10.00 16.89 -3.64
CA PHE A 337 9.09 15.91 -3.06
C PHE A 337 8.64 14.90 -4.09
N GLN A 338 8.46 13.65 -3.64
CA GLN A 338 7.59 12.67 -4.29
C GLN A 338 6.56 12.26 -3.25
N CYS A 339 5.30 12.25 -3.65
CA CYS A 339 4.21 11.82 -2.80
C CYS A 339 3.08 11.22 -3.65
N ILE A 340 2.36 10.29 -3.06
CA ILE A 340 1.10 9.78 -3.53
C ILE A 340 0.05 10.87 -3.27
N THR A 341 -0.73 11.20 -4.30
CA THR A 341 -1.77 12.22 -4.22
C THR A 341 -3.10 11.66 -4.70
N MET A 342 -4.18 12.34 -4.33
CA MET A 342 -5.53 11.98 -4.74
C MET A 342 -6.29 13.24 -5.18
N PRO A 343 -7.22 13.14 -6.14
CA PRO A 343 -8.06 14.28 -6.53
C PRO A 343 -8.89 14.83 -5.38
N GLU A 344 -9.00 16.17 -5.33
CA GLU A 344 -9.65 16.93 -4.25
C GLU A 344 -11.10 16.51 -3.98
N GLY A 345 -11.89 16.24 -5.02
CA GLY A 345 -13.29 15.79 -4.86
C GLY A 345 -13.46 14.48 -4.07
N ARG A 346 -12.39 13.72 -3.84
CA ARG A 346 -12.39 12.50 -3.00
C ARG A 346 -11.87 12.75 -1.59
N HIS A 347 -11.21 13.87 -1.35
CA HIS A 347 -10.56 14.19 -0.08
C HIS A 347 -11.57 14.26 1.08
N ASP A 348 -12.74 14.88 0.86
CA ASP A 348 -13.74 15.04 1.93
C ASP A 348 -14.40 13.72 2.37
N ALA A 349 -14.51 12.77 1.46
CA ALA A 349 -14.99 11.42 1.77
C ALA A 349 -13.89 10.59 2.45
N TYR A 350 -12.64 10.72 1.98
CA TYR A 350 -11.48 9.98 2.51
C TYR A 350 -11.02 10.45 3.90
N SER A 351 -11.00 11.77 4.15
CA SER A 351 -10.67 12.32 5.48
C SER A 351 -11.63 11.87 6.59
N LYS A 352 -12.80 11.35 6.20
CA LYS A 352 -13.82 10.78 7.10
C LYS A 352 -13.82 9.23 7.08
N SER A 353 -12.97 8.60 6.28
CA SER A 353 -12.91 7.15 6.09
C SER A 353 -11.95 6.48 7.10
N VAL A 354 -12.09 5.16 7.22
CA VAL A 354 -11.30 4.31 8.14
C VAL A 354 -9.85 4.12 7.64
N GLU A 355 -9.59 4.35 6.35
CA GLU A 355 -8.25 4.32 5.73
C GLU A 355 -7.42 5.57 6.07
N TYR A 356 -8.04 6.61 6.64
CA TYR A 356 -7.30 7.75 7.16
C TYR A 356 -6.34 7.27 8.24
N VAL A 357 -5.05 7.25 7.93
CA VAL A 357 -3.99 7.13 8.94
C VAL A 357 -3.97 8.47 9.69
N PRO A 358 -4.42 8.53 10.96
CA PRO A 358 -4.14 9.70 11.77
C PRO A 358 -2.62 9.79 11.83
N GLY A 359 -2.06 10.97 11.50
CA GLY A 359 -0.61 11.14 11.42
C GLY A 359 0.08 10.51 12.62
N LEU A 360 1.23 9.85 12.40
CA LEU A 360 1.96 9.12 13.44
C LEU A 360 2.07 9.97 14.71
N LYS A 361 1.18 9.69 15.67
CA LYS A 361 1.21 10.22 17.03
C LYS A 361 2.31 9.49 17.76
N TYR A 362 3.56 9.78 17.42
CA TYR A 362 4.63 9.64 18.39
C TYR A 362 4.36 10.69 19.47
N SER A 363 3.54 10.33 20.47
CA SER A 363 3.69 10.95 21.78
C SER A 363 5.14 10.72 22.15
N ALA A 364 5.87 11.80 22.43
CA ALA A 364 7.22 11.74 22.96
C ALA A 364 7.29 10.59 23.98
N LEU A 365 7.99 9.52 23.60
CA LEU A 365 8.37 8.50 24.57
C LEU A 365 9.17 9.24 25.62
N ASP A 366 8.57 9.27 26.80
CA ASP A 366 9.05 9.87 28.03
C ASP A 366 10.47 9.31 28.27
N HIS A 367 11.50 10.05 27.84
CA HIS A 367 12.85 9.87 28.33
C HIS A 367 12.85 10.36 29.77
N ARG A 368 12.36 9.52 30.68
CA ARG A 368 12.66 9.59 32.09
C ARG A 368 13.55 8.40 32.45
N GLU A 369 14.82 8.78 32.58
CA GLU A 369 15.97 8.16 33.27
C GLU A 369 16.50 6.82 32.74
#